data_AF-A0A945AL70-F1
#
_entry.id   AF-A0A945AL70-F1
#
_cell.length_a   1.000
_cell.length_b   1.000
_cell.length_c   1.000
_cell.angle_alpha   90.00
_cell.angle_beta   90.00
_cell.angle_gamma   90.00
#
_symmetry.space_group_name_H-M   'P 1'
#
loop_
_entity.id
_entity.type
_entity.pdbx_description
1 polymer ?
#
loop_
_entity_poly.entity_id
_entity_poly.type
_entity_poly.pdbx_seq_one_letter_code
_entity_poly.pdbx_strand_id
1 'polypeptide(L)'
;MIPEMYKGKVLKASWIYCAKDGAPFGVVGRYQNGTDKKDIVPFFKGDSPNWQMGIDLNPRPLFGLEKLVNHSKEKAIFVVEGEKSAAALQSIGCKVLTSLGGSKSAGKSDWTPLSGFNTVYLLPDNDEPGEYYIKDVFQALSKLPEPPDIKVLRFPELQKGGDIVDWLQGGNDNWDGYSPIDESLHQALREKLKEKLAKIEPVPKEWNITVLAGSEGACFDERKPAEIKAKNPPVPILSEDLIPEPYRPWLADVSDRMQTPPDFATVSALVITGSIIGSGCSIKPKAKDDWEVIPNLWGACIGRPSVVLKSPSMKEPMQLLEKIQAKYGEQFEHEQIGAEFDILANKAMLDDIKGSLSKVSKGKGRDNVVNSNDMAKLKDDYMALMQDAEPESVRRLFKTNETSIQSMTVIQNENLRGVLTFRDELTGLLVKWDRDDGADERAYFLEGWNGDGTYTDVKIGRGLTDAKNICISLLGGIQPDKLKRYLYQAMKGNNDGLMQRLQLAVWPDEPKQWKNVDRFPDREAKKKAHEILEVLADIDFSQYGGTQSEHDERP
;
A
#
# COMPACT_ATOMS: atom_id res chain seq x y z
N MET A 1 -3.55 2.50 37.01
CA MET A 1 -4.19 3.82 36.93
C MET A 1 -3.68 4.55 35.70
N ILE A 2 -4.47 5.43 35.08
CA ILE A 2 -4.00 6.30 33.99
C ILE A 2 -3.31 7.55 34.56
N PRO A 3 -2.44 8.23 33.79
CA PRO A 3 -1.78 9.45 34.26
C PRO A 3 -2.79 10.54 34.62
N GLU A 4 -2.55 11.28 35.71
CA GLU A 4 -3.35 12.47 36.08
C GLU A 4 -3.04 13.68 35.18
N MET A 5 -1.88 13.68 34.52
CA MET A 5 -1.49 14.70 33.54
C MET A 5 -1.03 14.08 32.22
N TYR A 6 -1.39 14.71 31.12
CA TYR A 6 -0.94 14.36 29.78
C TYR A 6 -0.66 15.62 28.96
N LYS A 7 0.55 15.76 28.42
CA LYS A 7 1.00 16.95 27.66
C LYS A 7 0.67 18.29 28.36
N GLY A 8 0.87 18.35 29.68
CA GLY A 8 0.60 19.56 30.48
C GLY A 8 -0.89 19.87 30.72
N LYS A 9 -1.80 18.94 30.39
CA LYS A 9 -3.24 19.04 30.65
C LYS A 9 -3.64 18.08 31.78
N VAL A 10 -4.59 18.49 32.61
CA VAL A 10 -5.07 17.71 33.76
C VAL A 10 -6.21 16.78 33.32
N LEU A 11 -6.23 15.57 33.85
CA LEU A 11 -7.32 14.62 33.66
C LEU A 11 -8.63 15.22 34.20
N LYS A 12 -9.64 15.34 33.35
CA LYS A 12 -10.96 15.86 33.71
C LYS A 12 -12.02 14.78 33.88
N ALA A 13 -11.98 13.76 33.03
CA ALA A 13 -12.90 12.64 33.07
C ALA A 13 -12.25 11.40 32.46
N SER A 14 -12.75 10.23 32.81
CA SER A 14 -12.31 8.97 32.22
C SER A 14 -13.45 7.97 32.10
N TRP A 15 -13.44 7.18 31.03
CA TRP A 15 -14.48 6.18 30.75
C TRP A 15 -13.86 4.80 30.59
N ILE A 16 -14.36 3.83 31.36
CA ILE A 16 -13.82 2.47 31.41
C ILE A 16 -14.55 1.60 30.37
N TYR A 17 -13.77 0.92 29.53
CA TYR A 17 -14.24 -0.09 28.59
C TYR A 17 -14.22 -1.46 29.25
N CYS A 18 -15.38 -2.11 29.27
CA CYS A 18 -15.59 -3.41 29.91
C CYS A 18 -15.94 -4.49 28.89
N ALA A 19 -15.41 -5.69 29.10
CA ALA A 19 -15.77 -6.86 28.32
C ALA A 19 -17.19 -7.33 28.69
N LYS A 20 -17.72 -8.32 27.97
CA LYS A 20 -19.09 -8.84 28.20
C LYS A 20 -19.31 -9.39 29.61
N ASP A 21 -18.25 -9.86 30.27
CA ASP A 21 -18.27 -10.33 31.66
C ASP A 21 -18.15 -9.19 32.69
N GLY A 22 -18.06 -7.93 32.24
CA GLY A 22 -17.86 -6.76 33.08
C GLY A 22 -16.41 -6.47 33.43
N ALA A 23 -15.44 -7.28 32.97
CA ALA A 23 -14.04 -7.07 33.28
C ALA A 23 -13.48 -5.84 32.54
N PRO A 24 -12.79 -4.90 33.24
CA PRO A 24 -12.22 -3.73 32.59
C PRO A 24 -10.98 -4.10 31.77
N PHE A 25 -10.98 -3.70 30.49
CA PHE A 25 -9.89 -3.94 29.54
C PHE A 25 -9.41 -2.69 28.78
N GLY A 26 -10.03 -1.54 29.02
CA GLY A 26 -9.51 -0.26 28.59
C GLY A 26 -10.08 0.91 29.36
N VAL A 27 -9.48 2.07 29.17
CA VAL A 27 -9.94 3.33 29.73
C VAL A 27 -9.55 4.48 28.80
N VAL A 28 -10.49 5.36 28.53
CA VAL A 28 -10.27 6.57 27.73
C VAL A 28 -10.25 7.76 28.68
N GLY A 29 -9.14 8.50 28.70
CA GLY A 29 -8.97 9.70 29.52
C GLY A 29 -9.17 10.98 28.70
N ARG A 30 -9.93 11.93 29.23
CA ARG A 30 -10.05 13.29 28.71
C ARG A 30 -9.17 14.24 29.51
N TYR A 31 -8.21 14.86 28.84
CA TYR A 31 -7.30 15.83 29.43
C TYR A 31 -7.59 17.22 28.90
N GLN A 32 -7.68 18.20 29.79
CA GLN A 32 -7.99 19.58 29.42
C GLN A 32 -7.22 20.58 30.32
N ASN A 33 -6.88 21.73 29.74
CA ASN A 33 -6.35 22.90 30.45
C ASN A 33 -7.36 24.06 30.36
N GLY A 34 -7.09 25.20 31.00
CA GLY A 34 -7.98 26.36 31.01
C GLY A 34 -8.17 27.08 29.67
N THR A 35 -7.70 26.54 28.53
CA THR A 35 -7.75 27.17 27.20
C THR A 35 -8.55 26.35 26.17
N ASP A 36 -9.53 25.55 26.62
CA ASP A 36 -10.48 24.74 25.83
C ASP A 36 -9.91 23.68 24.87
N LYS A 37 -8.59 23.50 24.80
CA LYS A 37 -7.97 22.41 24.03
C LYS A 37 -8.01 21.09 24.79
N LYS A 38 -8.95 20.21 24.43
CA LYS A 38 -9.08 18.83 24.95
C LYS A 38 -8.21 17.82 24.19
N ASP A 39 -7.63 16.86 24.91
CA ASP A 39 -7.07 15.62 24.34
C ASP A 39 -7.88 14.42 24.86
N ILE A 40 -8.28 13.53 23.95
CA ILE A 40 -8.93 12.27 24.29
C ILE A 40 -7.92 11.15 24.03
N VAL A 41 -7.53 10.44 25.08
CA VAL A 41 -6.40 9.51 25.04
C VAL A 41 -6.86 8.11 25.45
N PRO A 42 -6.81 7.12 24.56
CA PRO A 42 -7.11 5.74 24.89
C PRO A 42 -5.93 5.04 25.56
N PHE A 43 -6.21 4.31 26.64
CA PHE A 43 -5.28 3.39 27.28
C PHE A 43 -5.92 2.00 27.40
N PHE A 44 -5.35 0.99 26.77
CA PHE A 44 -5.89 -0.37 26.75
C PHE A 44 -4.88 -1.37 27.31
N LYS A 45 -5.34 -2.55 27.72
CA LYS A 45 -4.44 -3.65 28.10
C LYS A 45 -3.99 -4.37 26.83
N GLY A 46 -2.68 -4.42 26.62
CA GLY A 46 -2.04 -5.39 25.72
C GLY A 46 -1.65 -6.63 26.50
N ASP A 47 -0.44 -7.15 26.26
CA ASP A 47 0.15 -8.25 27.06
C ASP A 47 0.66 -7.79 28.44
N SER A 48 0.58 -6.49 28.73
CA SER A 48 1.02 -5.89 30.00
C SER A 48 -0.11 -5.82 31.04
N PRO A 49 0.19 -6.00 32.34
CA PRO A 49 -0.80 -5.77 33.41
C PRO A 49 -1.22 -4.29 33.54
N ASN A 50 -0.49 -3.36 32.92
CA ASN A 50 -0.74 -1.92 32.97
C ASN A 50 -1.46 -1.40 31.71
N TRP A 51 -2.23 -0.32 31.87
CA TRP A 51 -2.85 0.39 30.76
C TRP A 51 -1.79 1.06 29.87
N GLN A 52 -1.82 0.81 28.56
CA GLN A 52 -0.86 1.32 27.60
C GLN A 52 -1.53 2.15 26.50
N MET A 53 -0.85 3.20 26.07
CA MET A 53 -1.22 3.99 24.89
C MET A 53 -0.73 3.34 23.60
N GLY A 54 -1.39 3.65 22.49
CA GLY A 54 -0.89 3.32 21.14
C GLY A 54 -1.02 1.86 20.74
N ILE A 55 -1.78 1.06 21.50
CA ILE A 55 -2.13 -0.31 21.09
C ILE A 55 -3.00 -0.24 19.83
N ASP A 56 -2.66 -1.05 18.83
CA ASP A 56 -3.50 -1.24 17.66
C ASP A 56 -4.72 -2.10 18.04
N LEU A 57 -5.90 -1.50 17.97
CA LEU A 57 -7.17 -2.14 18.27
C LEU A 57 -7.93 -2.26 16.95
N ASN A 58 -7.86 -3.44 16.34
CA ASN A 58 -8.56 -3.72 15.10
C ASN A 58 -9.28 -5.09 15.17
N PRO A 59 -10.63 -5.10 15.22
CA PRO A 59 -11.52 -3.94 15.23
C PRO A 59 -11.50 -3.20 16.58
N ARG A 60 -11.87 -1.91 16.59
CA ARG A 60 -11.95 -1.11 17.82
C ARG A 60 -13.17 -1.52 18.66
N PRO A 61 -13.04 -1.63 19.99
CA PRO A 61 -14.17 -1.93 20.87
C PRO A 61 -15.16 -0.77 20.92
N LEU A 62 -16.42 -1.08 21.28
CA LEU A 62 -17.44 -0.08 21.61
C LEU A 62 -17.48 0.15 23.12
N PHE A 63 -17.74 1.40 23.52
CA PHE A 63 -18.01 1.74 24.91
C PHE A 63 -19.44 1.32 25.29
N GLY A 64 -19.62 0.68 26.45
CA GLY A 64 -20.93 0.26 26.98
C GLY A 64 -21.42 -1.12 26.54
N LEU A 65 -20.56 -1.94 25.93
CA LEU A 65 -20.92 -3.30 25.47
C LEU A 65 -21.44 -4.21 26.59
N GLU A 66 -20.88 -4.10 27.78
CA GLU A 66 -21.29 -4.85 28.97
C GLU A 66 -22.77 -4.59 29.33
N LYS A 67 -23.31 -3.43 28.92
CA LYS A 67 -24.69 -3.05 29.20
C LYS A 67 -25.71 -3.77 28.34
N LEU A 68 -25.27 -4.51 27.31
CA LEU A 68 -26.10 -5.31 26.41
C LEU A 68 -26.38 -6.72 26.93
N VAL A 69 -25.61 -7.21 27.92
CA VAL A 69 -25.50 -8.65 28.27
C VAL A 69 -26.81 -9.29 28.77
N ASN A 70 -27.83 -8.49 29.12
CA ASN A 70 -29.18 -8.97 29.42
C ASN A 70 -30.25 -8.01 28.85
N HIS A 71 -29.90 -7.26 27.81
CA HIS A 71 -30.82 -6.33 27.19
C HIS A 71 -31.70 -7.09 26.20
N SER A 72 -33.02 -6.97 26.34
CA SER A 72 -33.95 -7.53 25.37
C SER A 72 -33.68 -6.94 23.99
N LYS A 73 -33.60 -7.80 22.97
CA LYS A 73 -33.46 -7.40 21.56
C LYS A 73 -34.61 -6.51 21.08
N GLU A 74 -35.76 -6.55 21.75
CA GLU A 74 -36.93 -5.71 21.43
C GLU A 74 -36.81 -4.27 21.97
N LYS A 75 -35.89 -4.02 22.90
CA LYS A 75 -35.70 -2.69 23.48
C LYS A 75 -34.68 -1.90 22.66
N ALA A 76 -34.94 -0.60 22.56
CA ALA A 76 -34.13 0.28 21.72
C ALA A 76 -32.76 0.58 22.32
N ILE A 77 -31.76 0.68 21.45
CA ILE A 77 -30.39 1.10 21.78
C ILE A 77 -30.13 2.47 21.17
N PHE A 78 -29.35 3.30 21.87
CA PHE A 78 -28.90 4.59 21.39
C PHE A 78 -27.42 4.55 21.02
N VAL A 79 -27.02 5.28 19.99
CA VAL A 79 -25.62 5.48 19.60
C VAL A 79 -25.33 6.97 19.46
N VAL A 80 -24.26 7.43 20.10
CA VAL A 80 -23.80 8.83 20.14
C VAL A 80 -22.33 8.92 19.72
N GLU A 81 -21.80 10.11 19.44
CA GLU A 81 -20.42 10.30 18.97
C GLU A 81 -19.33 10.04 20.02
N GLY A 82 -19.58 10.40 21.29
CA GLY A 82 -18.54 10.41 22.32
C GLY A 82 -18.91 9.75 23.65
N GLU A 83 -17.90 9.35 24.41
CA GLU A 83 -18.09 8.65 25.69
C GLU A 83 -18.78 9.52 26.75
N LYS A 84 -18.55 10.85 26.73
CA LYS A 84 -19.25 11.82 27.59
C LYS A 84 -20.78 11.75 27.37
N SER A 85 -21.19 11.87 26.11
CA SER A 85 -22.58 11.79 25.67
C SER A 85 -23.21 10.44 26.01
N ALA A 86 -22.45 9.35 25.83
CA ALA A 86 -22.92 8.01 26.15
C ALA A 86 -23.12 7.83 27.66
N ALA A 87 -22.15 8.26 28.47
CA ALA A 87 -22.22 8.18 29.92
C ALA A 87 -23.38 9.01 30.49
N ALA A 88 -23.61 10.21 29.96
CA ALA A 88 -24.73 11.07 30.37
C ALA A 88 -26.09 10.38 30.18
N LEU A 89 -26.37 9.87 28.99
CA LEU A 89 -27.62 9.13 28.73
C LEU A 89 -27.70 7.81 29.50
N GLN A 90 -26.58 7.11 29.69
CA GLN A 90 -26.54 5.91 30.52
C GLN A 90 -26.86 6.21 31.98
N SER A 91 -26.51 7.40 32.50
CA SER A 91 -26.82 7.80 33.88
C SER A 91 -28.32 7.90 34.13
N ILE A 92 -29.09 8.32 33.12
CA ILE A 92 -30.56 8.27 33.14
C ILE A 92 -31.11 6.93 32.69
N GLY A 93 -30.33 5.83 32.71
CA GLY A 93 -30.80 4.46 32.48
C GLY A 93 -31.04 4.05 31.03
N CYS A 94 -30.64 4.85 30.03
CA CYS A 94 -30.69 4.45 28.63
C CYS A 94 -29.56 3.45 28.30
N LYS A 95 -29.78 2.59 27.30
CA LYS A 95 -28.74 1.72 26.76
C LYS A 95 -28.06 2.42 25.60
N VAL A 96 -26.84 2.87 25.82
CA VAL A 96 -26.12 3.72 24.87
C VAL A 96 -24.75 3.15 24.58
N LEU A 97 -24.34 3.20 23.32
CA LEU A 97 -23.01 2.82 22.86
C LEU A 97 -22.34 3.98 22.12
N THR A 98 -21.01 3.96 22.05
CA THR A 98 -20.24 4.83 21.17
C THR A 98 -18.96 4.13 20.70
N SER A 99 -18.44 4.57 19.56
CA SER A 99 -17.18 4.10 18.98
C SER A 99 -15.97 4.83 19.55
N LEU A 100 -14.82 4.15 19.53
CA LEU A 100 -13.57 4.73 19.98
C LEU A 100 -12.95 5.67 18.92
N GLY A 101 -12.73 6.93 19.30
CA GLY A 101 -11.93 7.89 18.52
C GLY A 101 -12.75 8.93 17.72
N GLY A 102 -13.98 9.21 18.14
CA GLY A 102 -14.82 10.32 17.65
C GLY A 102 -15.33 10.17 16.22
N SER A 103 -15.91 11.27 15.67
CA SER A 103 -16.61 11.31 14.37
C SER A 103 -15.92 10.63 13.20
N LYS A 104 -14.59 10.73 13.10
CA LYS A 104 -13.80 10.19 11.96
C LYS A 104 -13.39 8.71 12.11
N SER A 105 -13.80 8.04 13.19
CA SER A 105 -13.32 6.69 13.51
C SER A 105 -14.42 5.63 13.60
N ALA A 106 -15.69 5.98 13.43
CA ALA A 106 -16.82 5.07 13.58
C ALA A 106 -16.68 3.77 12.77
N GLY A 107 -16.21 3.87 11.52
CA GLY A 107 -16.02 2.71 10.64
C GLY A 107 -14.89 1.74 11.04
N LYS A 108 -14.11 2.05 12.09
CA LYS A 108 -13.05 1.18 12.62
C LYS A 108 -13.53 0.29 13.77
N SER A 109 -14.75 0.52 14.27
CA SER A 109 -15.31 -0.24 15.39
C SER A 109 -16.05 -1.50 14.96
N ASP A 110 -16.09 -2.49 15.85
CA ASP A 110 -16.91 -3.68 15.69
C ASP A 110 -18.36 -3.41 16.09
N TRP A 111 -19.23 -3.28 15.09
CA TRP A 111 -20.67 -3.06 15.28
C TRP A 111 -21.49 -4.36 15.30
N THR A 112 -20.87 -5.53 15.10
CA THR A 112 -21.56 -6.83 15.12
C THR A 112 -22.37 -7.12 16.39
N PRO A 113 -22.02 -6.61 17.59
CA PRO A 113 -22.85 -6.80 18.78
C PRO A 113 -24.28 -6.25 18.67
N LEU A 114 -24.55 -5.35 17.71
CA LEU A 114 -25.89 -4.81 17.46
C LEU A 114 -26.74 -5.63 16.48
N SER A 115 -26.19 -6.72 15.92
CA SER A 115 -26.95 -7.59 15.02
C SER A 115 -28.11 -8.27 15.76
N GLY A 116 -29.30 -8.18 15.19
CA GLY A 116 -30.52 -8.80 15.71
C GLY A 116 -31.21 -8.01 16.83
N PHE A 117 -30.80 -6.77 17.11
CA PHE A 117 -31.64 -5.83 17.86
C PHE A 117 -32.70 -5.23 16.95
N ASN A 118 -33.87 -4.91 17.50
CA ASN A 118 -35.01 -4.42 16.70
C ASN A 118 -34.84 -2.96 16.28
N THR A 119 -34.37 -2.08 17.19
CA THR A 119 -34.31 -0.63 16.93
C THR A 119 -33.02 -0.02 17.46
N VAL A 120 -32.36 0.78 16.63
CA VAL A 120 -31.20 1.61 17.01
C VAL A 120 -31.46 3.08 16.67
N TYR A 121 -31.31 3.96 17.66
CA TYR A 121 -31.39 5.41 17.52
C TYR A 121 -29.99 6.02 17.42
N LEU A 122 -29.71 6.72 16.32
CA LEU A 122 -28.47 7.46 16.12
C LEU A 122 -28.68 8.93 16.49
N LEU A 123 -27.84 9.45 17.37
CA LEU A 123 -27.91 10.79 17.93
C LEU A 123 -26.62 11.55 17.55
N PRO A 124 -26.65 12.40 16.51
CA PRO A 124 -25.49 13.19 16.10
C PRO A 124 -25.32 14.40 17.03
N ASP A 125 -24.09 14.89 17.13
CA ASP A 125 -23.82 16.25 17.57
C ASP A 125 -24.36 17.22 16.49
N ASN A 126 -24.80 18.42 16.89
CA ASN A 126 -25.47 19.38 16.00
C ASN A 126 -24.47 20.15 15.12
N ASP A 127 -23.67 19.42 14.35
CA ASP A 127 -22.71 19.94 13.39
C ASP A 127 -22.46 18.97 12.22
N GLU A 128 -21.62 19.40 11.28
CA GLU A 128 -21.31 18.60 10.09
C GLU A 128 -20.53 17.31 10.43
N PRO A 129 -19.51 17.33 11.32
CA PRO A 129 -18.87 16.10 11.82
C PRO A 129 -19.83 15.08 12.44
N GLY A 130 -20.79 15.52 13.25
CA GLY A 130 -21.80 14.67 13.87
C GLY A 130 -22.69 13.97 12.86
N GLU A 131 -23.08 14.66 11.78
CA GLU A 131 -23.83 14.04 10.67
C GLU A 131 -22.99 13.00 9.92
N TYR A 132 -21.69 13.26 9.68
CA TYR A 132 -20.80 12.25 9.09
C TYR A 132 -20.65 11.02 10.00
N TYR A 133 -20.52 11.23 11.30
CA TYR A 133 -20.42 10.14 12.28
C TYR A 133 -21.60 9.17 12.18
N ILE A 134 -22.83 9.69 12.30
CA ILE A 134 -24.00 8.83 12.28
C ILE A 134 -24.25 8.20 10.91
N LYS A 135 -23.79 8.83 9.81
CA LYS A 135 -23.83 8.23 8.48
C LYS A 135 -22.90 7.02 8.37
N ASP A 136 -21.69 7.10 8.92
CA ASP A 136 -20.75 5.98 8.97
C ASP A 136 -21.28 4.83 9.85
N VAL A 137 -21.88 5.15 11.01
CA VAL A 137 -22.54 4.16 11.87
C VAL A 137 -23.72 3.52 11.15
N PHE A 138 -24.58 4.31 10.51
CA PHE A 138 -25.71 3.82 9.72
C PHE A 138 -25.23 2.79 8.69
N GLN A 139 -24.21 3.11 7.90
CA GLN A 139 -23.65 2.20 6.91
C GLN A 139 -23.07 0.91 7.51
N ALA A 140 -22.47 0.97 8.70
CA ALA A 140 -21.96 -0.21 9.38
C ALA A 140 -23.09 -1.11 9.88
N LEU A 141 -24.13 -0.52 10.49
CA LEU A 141 -25.29 -1.25 11.00
C LEU A 141 -26.15 -1.86 9.89
N SER A 142 -26.33 -1.16 8.77
CA SER A 142 -27.09 -1.68 7.62
C SER A 142 -26.42 -2.89 6.95
N LYS A 143 -25.13 -3.14 7.19
CA LYS A 143 -24.38 -4.28 6.66
C LYS A 143 -24.35 -5.49 7.58
N LEU A 144 -24.98 -5.40 8.76
CA LEU A 144 -25.04 -6.52 9.69
C LEU A 144 -25.92 -7.66 9.13
N PRO A 145 -25.68 -8.92 9.53
CA PRO A 145 -26.50 -10.07 9.09
C PRO A 145 -27.99 -9.90 9.42
N GLU A 146 -28.29 -9.35 10.60
CA GLU A 146 -29.65 -8.99 11.04
C GLU A 146 -29.63 -7.49 11.40
N PRO A 147 -29.81 -6.59 10.42
CA PRO A 147 -29.70 -5.15 10.66
C PRO A 147 -30.92 -4.65 11.47
N PRO A 148 -30.70 -3.77 12.48
CA PRO A 148 -31.80 -3.16 13.21
C PRO A 148 -32.58 -2.15 12.36
N ASP A 149 -33.80 -1.79 12.79
CA ASP A 149 -34.48 -0.59 12.33
C ASP A 149 -33.75 0.64 12.86
N ILE A 150 -33.05 1.36 11.97
CA ILE A 150 -32.20 2.49 12.34
C ILE A 150 -33.01 3.79 12.19
N LYS A 151 -32.98 4.64 13.22
CA LYS A 151 -33.64 5.95 13.22
C LYS A 151 -32.69 7.04 13.68
N VAL A 152 -32.86 8.26 13.21
CA VAL A 152 -31.97 9.38 13.55
C VAL A 152 -32.72 10.40 14.39
N LEU A 153 -32.20 10.71 15.58
CA LEU A 153 -32.78 11.67 16.50
C LEU A 153 -31.91 12.94 16.53
N ARG A 154 -32.38 14.00 15.87
CA ARG A 154 -31.70 15.30 15.81
C ARG A 154 -32.21 16.29 16.85
N PHE A 155 -31.36 17.24 17.22
CA PHE A 155 -31.67 18.34 18.14
C PHE A 155 -31.38 19.69 17.47
N PRO A 156 -32.15 20.08 16.43
CA PRO A 156 -31.93 21.33 15.69
C PRO A 156 -32.11 22.59 16.53
N GLU A 157 -32.74 22.48 17.71
CA GLU A 157 -32.88 23.57 18.68
C GLU A 157 -31.57 23.96 19.38
N LEU A 158 -30.53 23.11 19.32
CA LEU A 158 -29.24 23.40 19.93
C LEU A 158 -28.44 24.37 19.05
N GLN A 159 -27.48 25.07 19.67
CA GLN A 159 -26.47 25.81 18.91
C GLN A 159 -25.59 24.87 18.06
N LYS A 160 -24.90 25.41 17.06
CA LYS A 160 -23.95 24.65 16.25
C LYS A 160 -22.87 24.01 17.14
N GLY A 161 -22.66 22.71 16.99
CA GLY A 161 -21.75 21.91 17.81
C GLY A 161 -22.30 21.50 19.18
N GLY A 162 -23.60 21.75 19.44
CA GLY A 162 -24.26 21.28 20.65
C GLY A 162 -24.53 19.78 20.61
N ASP A 163 -24.38 19.11 21.75
CA ASP A 163 -24.52 17.65 21.88
C ASP A 163 -25.71 17.26 22.80
N ILE A 164 -25.92 15.95 23.00
CA ILE A 164 -26.97 15.46 23.90
C ILE A 164 -26.74 15.86 25.37
N VAL A 165 -25.50 16.12 25.78
CA VAL A 165 -25.20 16.62 27.13
C VAL A 165 -25.77 18.03 27.27
N ASP A 166 -25.57 18.90 26.28
CA ASP A 166 -26.12 20.26 26.28
C ASP A 166 -27.66 20.22 26.32
N TRP A 167 -28.27 19.28 25.60
CA TRP A 167 -29.73 19.09 25.62
C TRP A 167 -30.27 18.59 26.97
N LEU A 168 -29.59 17.61 27.58
CA LEU A 168 -29.94 17.10 28.91
C LEU A 168 -29.74 18.16 30.00
N GLN A 169 -28.75 19.04 29.81
CA GLN A 169 -28.48 20.14 30.72
C GLN A 169 -29.62 21.15 30.68
N GLY A 170 -30.14 21.51 29.51
CA GLY A 170 -31.43 22.20 29.37
C GLY A 170 -31.62 23.47 30.22
N GLY A 171 -30.52 24.17 30.53
CA GLY A 171 -30.49 25.35 31.43
C GLY A 171 -30.27 25.06 32.92
N ASN A 172 -29.97 23.83 33.31
CA ASN A 172 -29.55 23.47 34.66
C ASN A 172 -28.03 23.70 34.83
N ASP A 173 -27.67 24.88 35.30
CA ASP A 173 -26.27 25.30 35.48
C ASP A 173 -25.54 24.53 36.60
N ASN A 174 -26.27 23.75 37.41
CA ASN A 174 -25.70 23.01 38.55
C ASN A 174 -25.07 21.66 38.17
N TRP A 175 -25.23 21.20 36.93
CA TRP A 175 -24.63 19.95 36.46
C TRP A 175 -23.35 20.20 35.67
N ASP A 176 -22.28 19.49 36.01
CA ASP A 176 -20.96 19.64 35.39
C ASP A 176 -20.85 19.00 33.99
N GLY A 177 -21.86 18.23 33.57
CA GLY A 177 -21.90 17.50 32.31
C GLY A 177 -21.05 16.22 32.28
N TYR A 178 -20.44 15.82 33.40
CA TYR A 178 -19.55 14.65 33.50
C TYR A 178 -20.00 13.66 34.58
N SER A 179 -20.51 14.18 35.69
CA SER A 179 -21.04 13.38 36.80
C SER A 179 -22.38 12.75 36.41
N PRO A 180 -22.80 11.63 37.04
CA PRO A 180 -24.13 11.10 36.86
C PRO A 180 -25.21 12.14 37.18
N ILE A 181 -26.26 12.21 36.37
CA ILE A 181 -27.39 13.11 36.61
C ILE A 181 -28.14 12.66 37.87
N ASP A 182 -28.62 13.61 38.67
CA ASP A 182 -29.43 13.36 39.87
C ASP A 182 -30.65 12.48 39.55
N GLU A 183 -30.87 11.42 40.35
CA GLU A 183 -31.95 10.45 40.17
C GLU A 183 -33.34 11.09 40.14
N SER A 184 -33.54 12.19 40.88
CA SER A 184 -34.79 12.94 40.89
C SER A 184 -35.18 13.48 39.51
N LEU A 185 -34.22 13.72 38.62
CA LEU A 185 -34.44 14.24 37.27
C LEU A 185 -34.64 13.13 36.23
N HIS A 186 -34.31 11.88 36.54
CA HIS A 186 -34.29 10.79 35.56
C HIS A 186 -35.65 10.56 34.90
N GLN A 187 -36.73 10.55 35.70
CA GLN A 187 -38.07 10.29 35.17
C GLN A 187 -38.49 11.40 34.20
N ALA A 188 -38.32 12.67 34.59
CA ALA A 188 -38.67 13.80 33.74
C ALA A 188 -37.87 13.82 32.43
N LEU A 189 -36.57 13.53 32.48
CA LEU A 189 -35.70 13.49 31.29
C LEU A 189 -36.06 12.31 30.35
N ARG A 190 -36.41 11.14 30.91
CA ARG A 190 -36.87 10.00 30.11
C ARG A 190 -38.19 10.28 29.40
N GLU A 191 -39.14 10.94 30.06
CA GLU A 191 -40.42 11.32 29.42
C GLU A 191 -40.19 12.36 28.31
N LYS A 192 -39.36 13.38 28.54
CA LYS A 192 -38.94 14.32 27.48
C LYS A 192 -38.29 13.62 26.28
N LEU A 193 -37.42 12.64 26.54
CA LEU A 193 -36.78 11.86 25.47
C LEU A 193 -37.80 11.03 24.69
N LYS A 194 -38.77 10.39 25.37
CA LYS A 194 -39.87 9.66 24.72
C LYS A 194 -40.72 10.56 23.82
N GLU A 195 -41.06 11.77 24.28
CA GLU A 195 -41.80 12.75 23.48
C GLU A 195 -41.03 13.15 22.21
N LYS A 196 -39.70 13.30 22.30
CA LYS A 196 -38.85 13.58 21.14
C LYS A 196 -38.79 12.39 20.19
N LEU A 197 -38.68 11.17 20.70
CA LEU A 197 -38.69 9.94 19.91
C LEU A 197 -40.00 9.74 19.14
N ALA A 198 -41.12 10.24 19.65
CA ALA A 198 -42.40 10.22 18.92
C ALA A 198 -42.43 11.12 17.68
N LYS A 199 -41.49 12.08 17.57
CA LYS A 199 -41.37 13.05 16.47
C LYS A 199 -40.16 12.76 15.57
N ILE A 200 -39.67 11.52 15.59
CA ILE A 200 -38.42 11.19 14.92
C ILE A 200 -38.58 11.16 13.40
N GLU A 201 -37.59 11.70 12.70
CA GLU A 201 -37.54 11.65 11.25
C GLU A 201 -36.99 10.28 10.82
N PRO A 202 -37.51 9.70 9.72
CA PRO A 202 -36.87 8.54 9.11
C PRO A 202 -35.47 8.94 8.62
N VAL A 203 -34.58 7.96 8.52
CA VAL A 203 -33.26 8.19 7.92
C VAL A 203 -33.45 8.78 6.51
N PRO A 204 -32.71 9.83 6.12
CA PRO A 204 -32.83 10.41 4.79
C PRO A 204 -32.69 9.30 3.72
N LYS A 205 -33.62 9.26 2.75
CA LYS A 205 -33.55 8.29 1.64
C LYS A 205 -32.21 8.36 0.89
N GLU A 206 -31.56 9.50 0.97
CA GLU A 206 -30.27 9.82 0.36
C GLU A 206 -29.11 9.06 1.00
N TRP A 207 -29.30 8.55 2.22
CA TRP A 207 -28.33 7.68 2.88
C TRP A 207 -28.48 6.23 2.42
N ASN A 208 -29.65 5.89 1.88
CA ASN A 208 -29.90 4.64 1.15
C ASN A 208 -29.41 4.69 -0.30
N ILE A 209 -28.63 5.70 -0.71
CA ILE A 209 -28.04 5.76 -2.05
C ILE A 209 -26.98 4.65 -2.16
N THR A 210 -27.46 3.52 -2.64
CA THR A 210 -26.68 2.64 -3.51
C THR A 210 -26.45 3.42 -4.79
N VAL A 211 -25.19 3.57 -5.20
CA VAL A 211 -24.78 4.25 -6.44
C VAL A 211 -25.62 3.72 -7.60
N LEU A 212 -26.55 4.53 -8.12
CA LEU A 212 -27.29 4.25 -9.35
C LEU A 212 -26.60 4.98 -10.51
N ALA A 213 -26.06 4.21 -11.44
CA ALA A 213 -25.84 4.65 -12.80
C ALA A 213 -27.17 4.53 -13.57
N GLY A 214 -27.60 5.64 -14.20
CA GLY A 214 -28.32 5.64 -15.47
C GLY A 214 -29.79 5.18 -15.54
N SER A 215 -30.59 6.08 -16.13
CA SER A 215 -31.86 5.89 -16.86
C SER A 215 -33.19 5.96 -16.09
N GLU A 216 -34.09 6.70 -16.73
CA GLU A 216 -35.40 7.19 -16.30
C GLU A 216 -36.47 6.09 -16.23
N GLY A 217 -37.47 6.34 -15.37
CA GLY A 217 -38.87 5.96 -15.60
C GLY A 217 -39.22 4.47 -15.48
N ALA A 218 -39.59 4.03 -14.26
CA ALA A 218 -40.51 2.90 -14.12
C ALA A 218 -41.33 2.99 -12.83
N CYS A 219 -42.64 2.77 -12.98
CA CYS A 219 -43.67 2.74 -11.96
C CYS A 219 -43.34 1.73 -10.84
N PHE A 220 -43.57 2.09 -9.58
CA PHE A 220 -43.38 1.21 -8.43
C PHE A 220 -44.42 0.08 -8.45
N ASP A 221 -43.95 -1.14 -8.71
CA ASP A 221 -44.69 -2.39 -8.52
C ASP A 221 -44.05 -3.18 -7.37
N GLU A 222 -44.87 -3.70 -6.46
CA GLU A 222 -44.51 -4.30 -5.17
C GLU A 222 -43.73 -5.62 -5.31
N ARG A 223 -42.43 -5.56 -5.63
CA ARG A 223 -41.56 -6.76 -5.65
C ARG A 223 -40.57 -6.74 -4.49
N LYS A 224 -40.58 -7.84 -3.71
CA LYS A 224 -39.68 -8.13 -2.59
C LYS A 224 -38.21 -7.81 -2.94
N PRO A 225 -37.41 -7.27 -1.99
CA PRO A 225 -36.03 -6.87 -2.26
C PRO A 225 -35.23 -8.06 -2.79
N ALA A 226 -34.74 -7.94 -4.02
CA ALA A 226 -33.80 -8.87 -4.63
C ALA A 226 -32.37 -8.47 -4.27
N GLU A 227 -31.51 -9.47 -4.14
CA GLU A 227 -30.07 -9.32 -3.86
C GLU A 227 -29.41 -8.40 -4.90
N ILE A 228 -28.88 -7.24 -4.47
CA ILE A 228 -28.10 -6.34 -5.34
C ILE A 228 -26.74 -6.99 -5.58
N LYS A 229 -26.65 -7.80 -6.63
CA LYS A 229 -25.36 -8.26 -7.17
C LYS A 229 -24.77 -7.11 -7.95
N ALA A 230 -23.85 -6.35 -7.35
CA ALA A 230 -23.01 -5.40 -8.06
C ALA A 230 -22.18 -6.17 -9.10
N LYS A 231 -22.71 -6.31 -10.32
CA LYS A 231 -21.96 -6.83 -11.46
C LYS A 231 -21.21 -5.66 -12.07
N ASN A 232 -19.88 -5.72 -12.02
CA ASN A 232 -19.06 -4.94 -12.93
C ASN A 232 -19.55 -5.22 -14.37
N PRO A 233 -19.47 -4.24 -15.29
CA PRO A 233 -19.73 -4.51 -16.70
C PRO A 233 -18.78 -5.64 -17.16
N PRO A 234 -19.24 -6.53 -18.06
CA PRO A 234 -18.39 -7.60 -18.55
C PRO A 234 -17.14 -7.02 -19.21
N VAL A 235 -15.99 -7.58 -18.88
CA VAL A 235 -14.70 -7.12 -19.39
C VAL A 235 -14.46 -7.78 -20.76
N PRO A 236 -14.06 -7.03 -21.80
CA PRO A 236 -13.66 -7.61 -23.07
C PRO A 236 -12.57 -8.67 -22.86
N ILE A 237 -12.74 -9.84 -23.47
CA ILE A 237 -11.75 -10.91 -23.39
C ILE A 237 -10.55 -10.50 -24.25
N LEU A 238 -9.33 -10.63 -23.72
CA LEU A 238 -8.12 -10.49 -24.52
C LEU A 238 -8.07 -11.63 -25.54
N SER A 239 -8.32 -11.31 -26.80
CA SER A 239 -8.30 -12.27 -27.89
C SER A 239 -6.85 -12.59 -28.31
N GLU A 240 -6.61 -13.80 -28.82
CA GLU A 240 -5.27 -14.27 -29.14
C GLU A 240 -4.55 -13.39 -30.16
N ASP A 241 -5.27 -12.75 -31.08
CA ASP A 241 -4.71 -11.83 -32.08
C ASP A 241 -4.08 -10.57 -31.44
N LEU A 242 -4.54 -10.15 -30.27
CA LEU A 242 -3.96 -9.05 -29.50
C LEU A 242 -2.68 -9.45 -28.74
N ILE A 243 -2.41 -10.75 -28.60
CA ILE A 243 -1.16 -11.25 -28.03
C ILE A 243 -0.07 -11.14 -29.11
N PRO A 244 1.12 -10.57 -28.80
CA PRO A 244 2.22 -10.47 -29.75
C PRO A 244 2.63 -11.84 -30.30
N GLU A 245 2.80 -11.91 -31.63
CA GLU A 245 2.97 -13.16 -32.37
C GLU A 245 4.08 -14.09 -31.85
N PRO A 246 5.28 -13.62 -31.43
CA PRO A 246 6.31 -14.52 -30.93
C PRO A 246 5.93 -15.22 -29.61
N TYR A 247 5.05 -14.62 -28.80
CA TYR A 247 4.59 -15.17 -27.53
C TYR A 247 3.21 -15.84 -27.61
N ARG A 248 2.41 -15.52 -28.64
CA ARG A 248 1.02 -15.96 -28.78
C ARG A 248 0.84 -17.48 -28.62
N PRO A 249 1.58 -18.35 -29.33
CA PRO A 249 1.38 -19.80 -29.19
C PRO A 249 1.62 -20.30 -27.77
N TRP A 250 2.64 -19.76 -27.09
CA TRP A 250 2.97 -20.14 -25.72
C TRP A 250 1.97 -19.58 -24.69
N LEU A 251 1.54 -18.34 -24.83
CA LEU A 251 0.60 -17.71 -23.89
C LEU A 251 -0.81 -18.27 -24.05
N ALA A 252 -1.24 -18.59 -25.27
CA ALA A 252 -2.47 -19.33 -25.52
C ALA A 252 -2.40 -20.74 -24.90
N ASP A 253 -1.26 -21.43 -25.03
CA ASP A 253 -1.02 -22.72 -24.37
C ASP A 253 -1.16 -22.64 -22.84
N VAL A 254 -0.54 -21.64 -22.22
CA VAL A 254 -0.62 -21.38 -20.77
C VAL A 254 -2.07 -21.11 -20.35
N SER A 255 -2.77 -20.23 -21.06
CA SER A 255 -4.16 -19.85 -20.75
C SER A 255 -5.10 -21.05 -20.84
N ASP A 256 -5.02 -21.84 -21.92
CA ASP A 256 -5.82 -23.04 -22.12
C ASP A 256 -5.52 -24.11 -21.07
N ARG A 257 -4.24 -24.44 -20.82
CA ARG A 257 -3.90 -25.51 -19.87
C ARG A 257 -4.25 -25.15 -18.43
N MET A 258 -4.03 -23.89 -18.04
CA MET A 258 -4.31 -23.43 -16.68
C MET A 258 -5.76 -22.99 -16.46
N GLN A 259 -6.56 -22.88 -17.52
CA GLN A 259 -7.94 -22.37 -17.47
C GLN A 259 -8.02 -20.99 -16.81
N THR A 260 -7.09 -20.12 -17.19
CA THR A 260 -6.90 -18.77 -16.63
C THR A 260 -7.03 -17.73 -17.75
N PRO A 261 -7.53 -16.51 -17.47
CA PRO A 261 -7.54 -15.44 -18.47
C PRO A 261 -6.14 -15.21 -19.06
N PRO A 262 -6.02 -15.08 -20.41
CA PRO A 262 -4.73 -14.88 -21.07
C PRO A 262 -4.06 -13.56 -20.65
N ASP A 263 -4.83 -12.61 -20.13
CA ASP A 263 -4.40 -11.31 -19.62
C ASP A 263 -3.22 -11.39 -18.66
N PHE A 264 -3.29 -12.29 -17.66
CA PHE A 264 -2.29 -12.33 -16.59
C PHE A 264 -0.92 -12.79 -17.10
N ALA A 265 -0.91 -13.85 -17.91
CA ALA A 265 0.32 -14.37 -18.50
C ALA A 265 0.88 -13.39 -19.55
N THR A 266 0.01 -12.77 -20.35
CA THR A 266 0.40 -11.83 -21.41
C THR A 266 1.01 -10.56 -20.85
N VAL A 267 0.35 -9.90 -19.90
CA VAL A 267 0.90 -8.71 -19.24
C VAL A 267 2.22 -9.02 -18.56
N SER A 268 2.32 -10.17 -17.87
CA SER A 268 3.56 -10.56 -17.21
C SER A 268 4.71 -10.75 -18.20
N ALA A 269 4.46 -11.43 -19.33
CA ALA A 269 5.46 -11.61 -20.39
C ALA A 269 5.88 -10.27 -21.02
N LEU A 270 4.93 -9.36 -21.26
CA LEU A 270 5.21 -8.03 -21.80
C LEU A 270 6.06 -7.19 -20.85
N VAL A 271 5.68 -7.12 -19.57
CA VAL A 271 6.45 -6.35 -18.57
C VAL A 271 7.85 -6.92 -18.39
N ILE A 272 8.00 -8.25 -18.36
CA ILE A 272 9.31 -8.89 -18.29
C ILE A 272 10.14 -8.55 -19.53
N THR A 273 9.56 -8.66 -20.73
CA THR A 273 10.27 -8.32 -21.98
C THR A 273 10.74 -6.86 -21.96
N GLY A 274 9.85 -5.93 -21.57
CA GLY A 274 10.17 -4.52 -21.40
C GLY A 274 11.28 -4.28 -20.38
N SER A 275 11.30 -5.03 -19.28
CA SER A 275 12.34 -4.91 -18.25
C SER A 275 13.72 -5.43 -18.68
N ILE A 276 13.77 -6.42 -19.58
CA ILE A 276 15.03 -6.94 -20.12
C ILE A 276 15.64 -5.96 -21.13
N ILE A 277 14.80 -5.38 -21.99
CA ILE A 277 15.21 -4.33 -22.94
C ILE A 277 15.65 -3.09 -22.16
N GLY A 278 14.74 -2.62 -21.29
CA GLY A 278 14.95 -1.48 -20.42
C GLY A 278 15.42 -0.25 -21.19
N SER A 279 16.31 0.55 -20.59
CA SER A 279 16.93 1.72 -21.23
C SER A 279 17.93 1.38 -22.33
N GLY A 280 18.17 0.09 -22.63
CA GLY A 280 19.09 -0.33 -23.69
C GLY A 280 18.59 -0.04 -25.11
N CYS A 281 17.31 0.29 -25.27
CA CYS A 281 16.76 0.72 -26.55
C CYS A 281 15.56 1.63 -26.33
N SER A 282 15.49 2.74 -27.06
CA SER A 282 14.34 3.63 -27.12
C SER A 282 13.76 3.67 -28.54
N ILE A 283 12.49 4.09 -28.65
CA ILE A 283 11.86 4.38 -29.94
C ILE A 283 11.56 5.86 -30.05
N LYS A 284 11.55 6.39 -31.27
CA LYS A 284 11.01 7.72 -31.60
C LYS A 284 9.62 7.56 -32.19
N PRO A 285 8.53 7.84 -31.45
CA PRO A 285 7.18 7.66 -31.96
C PRO A 285 6.86 8.56 -33.17
N LYS A 286 7.60 9.66 -33.31
CA LYS A 286 7.45 10.64 -34.38
C LYS A 286 8.72 10.67 -35.25
N ALA A 287 8.55 10.59 -36.56
CA ALA A 287 9.66 10.51 -37.52
C ALA A 287 10.57 11.76 -37.61
N LYS A 288 10.14 12.91 -37.05
CA LYS A 288 10.85 14.20 -37.15
C LYS A 288 11.10 14.86 -35.80
N ASP A 289 10.71 14.20 -34.72
CA ASP A 289 10.83 14.71 -33.36
C ASP A 289 12.01 14.00 -32.69
N ASP A 290 12.63 14.65 -31.72
CA ASP A 290 13.65 14.05 -30.87
C ASP A 290 13.05 13.30 -29.66
N TRP A 291 11.73 13.34 -29.49
CA TRP A 291 11.05 12.62 -28.41
C TRP A 291 11.25 11.12 -28.50
N GLU A 292 11.86 10.57 -27.44
CA GLU A 292 12.12 9.15 -27.27
C GLU A 292 11.24 8.54 -26.17
N VAL A 293 10.96 7.25 -26.34
CA VAL A 293 10.22 6.45 -25.38
C VAL A 293 10.97 5.16 -25.13
N ILE A 294 11.32 4.93 -23.87
CA ILE A 294 11.89 3.66 -23.40
C ILE A 294 10.75 2.67 -23.18
N PRO A 295 10.88 1.40 -23.60
CA PRO A 295 9.84 0.37 -23.41
C PRO A 295 9.79 -0.14 -21.97
N ASN A 296 9.85 0.76 -20.99
CA ASN A 296 9.72 0.43 -19.58
C ASN A 296 8.24 0.29 -19.21
N LEU A 297 7.86 -0.88 -18.69
CA LEU A 297 6.46 -1.23 -18.49
C LEU A 297 6.13 -1.53 -17.04
N TRP A 298 5.00 -0.99 -16.59
CA TRP A 298 4.41 -1.33 -15.30
C TRP A 298 3.07 -2.05 -15.50
N GLY A 299 2.91 -3.19 -14.83
CA GLY A 299 1.73 -4.03 -14.94
C GLY A 299 1.20 -4.49 -13.59
N ALA A 300 -0.12 -4.73 -13.55
CA ALA A 300 -0.80 -5.22 -12.35
C ALA A 300 -1.83 -6.28 -12.73
N CYS A 301 -1.70 -7.48 -12.16
CA CYS A 301 -2.67 -8.56 -12.32
C CYS A 301 -3.70 -8.52 -11.19
N ILE A 302 -4.92 -8.05 -11.50
CA ILE A 302 -5.99 -7.85 -10.53
C ILE A 302 -6.93 -9.04 -10.57
N GLY A 303 -7.04 -9.74 -9.43
CA GLY A 303 -7.86 -10.96 -9.36
C GLY A 303 -8.07 -11.47 -7.95
N ARG A 304 -9.21 -12.12 -7.70
CA ARG A 304 -9.50 -12.73 -6.40
C ARG A 304 -8.49 -13.84 -6.09
N PRO A 305 -8.02 -13.94 -4.84
CA PRO A 305 -7.12 -15.02 -4.43
C PRO A 305 -7.71 -16.38 -4.77
N SER A 306 -6.88 -17.31 -5.23
CA SER A 306 -7.22 -18.73 -5.44
C SER A 306 -8.31 -19.05 -6.48
N VAL A 307 -9.02 -18.06 -7.04
CA VAL A 307 -10.12 -18.28 -8.00
C VAL A 307 -9.65 -18.20 -9.45
N VAL A 308 -8.86 -17.18 -9.78
CA VAL A 308 -8.47 -16.89 -11.19
C VAL A 308 -7.03 -17.29 -11.52
N LEU A 309 -6.37 -18.05 -10.63
CA LEU A 309 -4.99 -18.52 -10.81
C LEU A 309 -4.00 -17.42 -11.24
N LYS A 310 -4.18 -16.18 -10.74
CA LYS A 310 -3.32 -15.03 -11.08
C LYS A 310 -1.83 -15.30 -10.82
N SER A 311 -1.47 -15.70 -9.60
CA SER A 311 -0.07 -15.91 -9.21
C SER A 311 0.56 -17.08 -9.96
N PRO A 312 -0.12 -18.23 -10.14
CA PRO A 312 0.33 -19.26 -11.06
C PRO A 312 0.55 -18.77 -12.50
N SER A 313 -0.34 -17.94 -13.04
CA SER A 313 -0.24 -17.42 -14.42
C SER A 313 0.96 -16.47 -14.58
N MET A 314 1.18 -15.58 -13.60
CA MET A 314 2.38 -14.71 -13.58
C MET A 314 3.66 -15.54 -13.43
N LYS A 315 3.60 -16.69 -12.73
CA LYS A 315 4.78 -17.56 -12.50
C LYS A 315 5.32 -18.16 -13.81
N GLU A 316 4.49 -18.41 -14.81
CA GLU A 316 4.93 -19.01 -16.08
C GLU A 316 5.97 -18.15 -16.82
N PRO A 317 5.74 -16.85 -17.07
CA PRO A 317 6.79 -15.93 -17.55
C PRO A 317 7.91 -15.67 -16.55
N MET A 318 7.60 -15.53 -15.26
CA MET A 318 8.63 -15.26 -14.24
C MET A 318 9.68 -16.39 -14.15
N GLN A 319 9.29 -17.65 -14.38
CA GLN A 319 10.23 -18.77 -14.44
C GLN A 319 11.26 -18.62 -15.57
N LEU A 320 10.89 -18.01 -16.70
CA LEU A 320 11.84 -17.75 -17.79
C LEU A 320 12.86 -16.68 -17.37
N LEU A 321 12.39 -15.61 -16.73
CA LEU A 321 13.27 -14.57 -16.19
C LEU A 321 14.20 -15.12 -15.09
N GLU A 322 13.69 -15.98 -14.21
CA GLU A 322 14.46 -16.61 -13.14
C GLU A 322 15.57 -17.51 -13.68
N LYS A 323 15.36 -18.20 -14.80
CA LYS A 323 16.41 -18.96 -15.49
C LYS A 323 17.50 -18.06 -16.05
N ILE A 324 17.12 -16.95 -16.68
CA ILE A 324 18.08 -15.95 -17.16
C ILE A 324 18.89 -15.40 -15.97
N GLN A 325 18.24 -14.94 -14.91
CA GLN A 325 18.94 -14.45 -13.72
C GLN A 325 19.86 -15.48 -13.08
N ALA A 326 19.48 -16.77 -13.08
CA ALA A 326 20.34 -17.85 -12.60
C ALA A 326 21.59 -18.02 -13.49
N LYS A 327 21.41 -18.06 -14.82
CA LYS A 327 22.50 -18.15 -15.80
C LYS A 327 23.54 -17.03 -15.62
N TYR A 328 23.09 -15.78 -15.51
CA TYR A 328 24.01 -14.64 -15.29
C TYR A 328 24.63 -14.65 -13.88
N GLY A 329 23.93 -15.21 -12.89
CA GLY A 329 24.50 -15.46 -11.57
C GLY A 329 25.67 -16.45 -11.62
N GLU A 330 25.50 -17.57 -12.33
CA GLU A 330 26.56 -18.57 -12.52
C GLU A 330 27.74 -18.02 -13.34
N GLN A 331 27.47 -17.22 -14.38
CA GLN A 331 28.52 -16.53 -15.15
C GLN A 331 29.32 -15.57 -14.28
N PHE A 332 28.63 -14.74 -13.49
CA PHE A 332 29.25 -13.82 -12.54
C PHE A 332 30.10 -14.55 -11.49
N GLU A 333 29.59 -15.65 -10.92
CA GLU A 333 30.34 -16.47 -9.96
C GLU A 333 31.63 -17.03 -10.59
N HIS A 334 31.58 -17.43 -11.87
CA HIS A 334 32.76 -17.90 -12.61
C HIS A 334 33.75 -16.75 -12.90
N GLU A 335 33.26 -15.57 -13.27
CA GLU A 335 34.09 -14.37 -13.50
C GLU A 335 34.77 -13.89 -12.22
N GLN A 336 34.07 -13.92 -11.08
CA GLN A 336 34.61 -13.54 -9.77
C GLN A 336 35.80 -14.41 -9.35
N ILE A 337 35.81 -15.70 -9.69
CA ILE A 337 36.96 -16.58 -9.43
C ILE A 337 38.18 -16.11 -10.22
N GLY A 338 38.00 -15.69 -11.48
CA GLY A 338 39.07 -15.11 -12.29
C GLY A 338 39.56 -13.79 -11.72
N ALA A 339 38.63 -12.88 -11.41
CA ALA A 339 38.94 -11.58 -10.82
C ALA A 339 39.67 -11.70 -9.47
N GLU A 340 39.32 -12.68 -8.62
CA GLU A 340 40.03 -12.93 -7.36
C GLU A 340 41.49 -13.34 -7.61
N PHE A 341 41.74 -14.16 -8.64
CA PHE A 341 43.10 -14.51 -9.05
C PHE A 341 43.87 -13.27 -9.55
N ASP A 342 43.24 -12.44 -10.38
CA ASP A 342 43.87 -11.22 -10.91
C ASP A 342 44.17 -10.20 -9.80
N ILE A 343 43.27 -10.03 -8.84
CA ILE A 343 43.51 -9.23 -7.63
C ILE A 343 44.71 -9.78 -6.85
N LEU A 344 44.81 -11.10 -6.69
CA LEU A 344 45.92 -11.73 -5.99
C LEU A 344 47.24 -11.55 -6.75
N ALA A 345 47.23 -11.70 -8.08
CA ALA A 345 48.38 -11.50 -8.95
C ALA A 345 48.85 -10.04 -8.92
N ASN A 346 47.92 -9.09 -9.07
CA ASN A 346 48.19 -7.65 -8.99
C ASN A 346 48.74 -7.26 -7.62
N LYS A 347 48.19 -7.82 -6.53
CA LYS A 347 48.72 -7.60 -5.18
C LYS A 347 50.15 -8.11 -5.03
N ALA A 348 50.46 -9.31 -5.55
CA ALA A 348 51.81 -9.86 -5.50
C ALA A 348 52.80 -9.00 -6.30
N MET A 349 52.41 -8.53 -7.49
CA MET A 349 53.21 -7.60 -8.30
C MET A 349 53.42 -6.26 -7.59
N LEU A 350 52.37 -5.69 -6.98
CA LEU A 350 52.46 -4.47 -6.18
C LEU A 350 53.43 -4.61 -5.00
N ASP A 351 53.42 -5.75 -4.31
CA ASP A 351 54.31 -6.01 -3.18
C ASP A 351 55.77 -6.18 -3.65
N ASP A 352 56.02 -6.77 -4.83
CA ASP A 352 57.35 -6.80 -5.43
C ASP A 352 57.84 -5.40 -5.85
N ILE A 353 56.98 -4.59 -6.49
CA ILE A 353 57.27 -3.19 -6.83
C ILE A 353 57.61 -2.40 -5.56
N LYS A 354 56.81 -2.51 -4.49
CA LYS A 354 57.09 -1.86 -3.20
C LYS A 354 58.40 -2.34 -2.58
N GLY A 355 58.68 -3.63 -2.64
CA GLY A 355 59.93 -4.22 -2.18
C GLY A 355 61.15 -3.68 -2.93
N SER A 356 61.05 -3.59 -4.25
CA SER A 356 62.06 -3.04 -5.14
C SER A 356 62.26 -1.53 -4.93
N LEU A 357 61.17 -0.78 -4.75
CA LEU A 357 61.19 0.64 -4.39
C LEU A 357 61.94 0.89 -3.07
N SER A 358 61.68 0.06 -2.04
CA SER A 358 62.40 0.13 -0.75
C SER A 358 63.90 -0.16 -0.89
N LYS A 359 64.30 -1.06 -1.79
CA LYS A 359 65.71 -1.36 -2.06
C LYS A 359 66.41 -0.21 -2.80
N VAL A 360 65.78 0.33 -3.84
CA VAL A 360 66.33 1.43 -4.65
C VAL A 360 66.44 2.72 -3.82
N SER A 361 65.43 3.04 -3.01
CA SER A 361 65.43 4.20 -2.12
C SER A 361 66.49 4.17 -1.02
N LYS A 362 66.95 2.99 -0.60
CA LYS A 362 68.03 2.83 0.40
C LYS A 362 69.44 3.00 -0.18
N GLY A 363 69.59 3.04 -1.52
CA GLY A 363 70.88 3.15 -2.19
C GLY A 363 71.74 1.88 -2.12
N LYS A 364 72.71 1.74 -3.04
CA LYS A 364 73.73 0.68 -3.00
C LYS A 364 75.07 1.27 -2.55
N GLY A 365 75.44 1.06 -1.29
CA GLY A 365 76.79 1.38 -0.79
C GLY A 365 77.10 2.89 -0.65
N ARG A 366 78.39 3.17 -0.38
CA ARG A 366 78.97 4.30 0.36
C ARG A 366 78.58 5.75 -0.03
N ASP A 367 77.88 5.97 -1.14
CA ASP A 367 77.54 7.32 -1.65
C ASP A 367 76.03 7.65 -1.64
N ASN A 368 75.14 6.73 -1.23
CA ASN A 368 73.68 6.96 -1.10
C ASN A 368 73.00 7.60 -2.33
N VAL A 369 73.52 7.39 -3.54
CA VAL A 369 72.92 7.94 -4.76
C VAL A 369 71.80 7.02 -5.26
N VAL A 370 70.59 7.55 -5.38
CA VAL A 370 69.44 6.87 -5.98
C VAL A 370 69.59 6.89 -7.50
N ASN A 371 69.49 5.72 -8.15
CA ASN A 371 69.51 5.64 -9.60
C ASN A 371 68.18 6.14 -10.19
N SER A 372 68.21 7.28 -10.87
CA SER A 372 67.02 7.92 -11.46
C SER A 372 66.33 7.05 -12.52
N ASN A 373 67.07 6.19 -13.24
CA ASN A 373 66.49 5.33 -14.27
C ASN A 373 65.71 4.15 -13.66
N ASP A 374 66.21 3.58 -12.57
CA ASP A 374 65.52 2.49 -11.86
C ASP A 374 64.23 2.99 -11.21
N MET A 375 64.23 4.22 -10.69
CA MET A 375 63.03 4.88 -10.16
C MET A 375 62.00 5.19 -11.25
N ALA A 376 62.43 5.64 -12.43
CA ALA A 376 61.53 5.90 -13.55
C ALA A 376 60.85 4.60 -14.00
N LYS A 377 61.61 3.51 -14.12
CA LYS A 377 61.07 2.20 -14.50
C LYS A 377 60.03 1.67 -13.51
N LEU A 378 60.31 1.72 -12.20
CA LEU A 378 59.35 1.27 -11.18
C LEU A 378 58.07 2.10 -11.18
N LYS A 379 58.15 3.39 -11.53
CA LYS A 379 56.98 4.25 -11.70
C LYS A 379 56.16 3.83 -12.91
N ASP A 380 56.80 3.54 -14.04
CA ASP A 380 56.12 3.07 -15.26
C ASP A 380 55.46 1.70 -15.02
N ASP A 381 56.15 0.75 -14.37
CA ASP A 381 55.60 -0.56 -14.00
C ASP A 381 54.38 -0.43 -13.07
N TYR A 382 54.42 0.48 -12.11
CA TYR A 382 53.27 0.78 -11.23
C TYR A 382 52.10 1.42 -11.99
N MET A 383 52.37 2.35 -12.91
CA MET A 383 51.34 2.99 -13.72
C MET A 383 50.67 2.01 -14.67
N ALA A 384 51.45 1.13 -15.32
CA ALA A 384 50.92 0.07 -16.18
C ALA A 384 49.99 -0.86 -15.37
N LEU A 385 50.43 -1.32 -14.20
CA LEU A 385 49.64 -2.20 -13.34
C LEU A 385 48.33 -1.56 -12.84
N MET A 386 48.31 -0.24 -12.65
CA MET A 386 47.10 0.50 -12.27
C MET A 386 46.17 0.81 -13.44
N GLN A 387 46.70 0.92 -14.67
CA GLN A 387 45.90 1.11 -15.89
C GLN A 387 45.29 -0.20 -16.39
N ASP A 388 45.99 -1.32 -16.20
CA ASP A 388 45.55 -2.65 -16.60
C ASP A 388 44.59 -3.30 -15.57
N ALA A 389 44.23 -2.58 -14.51
CA ALA A 389 43.22 -3.05 -13.56
C ALA A 389 41.86 -3.12 -14.26
N GLU A 390 41.42 -4.32 -14.63
CA GLU A 390 40.09 -4.52 -15.17
C GLU A 390 39.02 -4.05 -14.17
N PRO A 391 37.94 -3.41 -14.65
CA PRO A 391 36.84 -3.01 -13.77
C PRO A 391 36.25 -4.24 -13.08
N GLU A 392 35.86 -4.09 -11.81
CA GLU A 392 35.18 -5.16 -11.09
C GLU A 392 33.94 -5.62 -11.86
N SER A 393 33.83 -6.92 -12.13
CA SER A 393 32.62 -7.50 -12.69
C SER A 393 31.46 -7.19 -11.74
N VAL A 394 30.31 -6.82 -12.32
CA VAL A 394 29.07 -6.53 -11.58
C VAL A 394 28.01 -7.56 -11.93
N ARG A 395 27.26 -8.00 -10.92
CA ARG A 395 26.21 -8.98 -11.11
C ARG A 395 24.99 -8.33 -11.77
N ARG A 396 24.69 -8.73 -13.01
CA ARG A 396 23.44 -8.33 -13.65
C ARG A 396 22.24 -9.00 -12.99
N LEU A 397 21.35 -8.19 -12.44
CA LEU A 397 20.07 -8.56 -11.86
C LEU A 397 18.94 -8.18 -12.82
N PHE A 398 18.09 -9.15 -13.12
CA PHE A 398 16.89 -8.90 -13.94
C PHE A 398 15.65 -8.66 -13.08
N LYS A 399 15.66 -9.15 -11.83
CA LYS A 399 14.54 -9.08 -10.90
C LYS A 399 15.02 -8.81 -9.48
N THR A 400 14.30 -7.92 -8.79
CA THR A 400 14.45 -7.67 -7.36
C THR A 400 13.09 -7.51 -6.67
N ASN A 401 13.07 -7.68 -5.35
CA ASN A 401 11.93 -7.32 -4.49
C ASN A 401 12.22 -6.07 -3.64
N GLU A 402 13.43 -5.52 -3.74
CA GLU A 402 13.89 -4.36 -3.00
C GLU A 402 13.20 -3.08 -3.49
N THR A 403 12.92 -2.15 -2.59
CA THR A 403 12.23 -0.89 -2.92
C THR A 403 12.81 0.34 -2.24
N SER A 404 13.72 0.19 -1.29
CA SER A 404 14.38 1.34 -0.67
C SER A 404 15.26 2.07 -1.68
N ILE A 405 15.20 3.41 -1.66
CA ILE A 405 15.94 4.27 -2.58
C ILE A 405 17.45 3.95 -2.58
N GLN A 406 18.03 3.73 -1.40
CA GLN A 406 19.46 3.51 -1.24
C GLN A 406 19.91 2.22 -1.92
N SER A 407 19.25 1.10 -1.60
CA SER A 407 19.57 -0.19 -2.21
C SER A 407 19.19 -0.23 -3.68
N MET A 408 18.12 0.46 -4.09
CA MET A 408 17.81 0.62 -5.52
C MET A 408 18.86 1.40 -6.28
N THR A 409 19.39 2.49 -5.71
CA THR A 409 20.42 3.27 -6.41
C THR A 409 21.67 2.44 -6.67
N VAL A 410 22.08 1.60 -5.70
CA VAL A 410 23.18 0.63 -5.90
C VAL A 410 22.85 -0.33 -7.03
N ILE A 411 21.68 -0.97 -6.99
CA ILE A 411 21.26 -1.92 -8.03
C ILE A 411 21.20 -1.28 -9.41
N GLN A 412 20.73 -0.03 -9.53
CA GLN A 412 20.62 0.67 -10.81
C GLN A 412 21.99 1.04 -11.40
N ASN A 413 22.97 1.36 -10.56
CA ASN A 413 24.35 1.58 -11.01
C ASN A 413 25.02 0.30 -11.52
N GLU A 414 24.65 -0.86 -10.97
CA GLU A 414 25.11 -2.17 -11.45
C GLU A 414 24.30 -2.70 -12.64
N ASN A 415 23.10 -2.15 -12.88
CA ASN A 415 22.15 -2.61 -13.89
C ASN A 415 21.69 -1.45 -14.76
N LEU A 416 22.59 -0.99 -15.65
CA LEU A 416 22.38 0.23 -16.43
C LEU A 416 21.12 0.18 -17.31
N ARG A 417 20.72 -1.01 -17.80
CA ARG A 417 19.47 -1.20 -18.57
C ARG A 417 18.22 -1.12 -17.68
N GLY A 418 18.35 -1.24 -16.37
CA GLY A 418 17.26 -1.26 -15.40
C GLY A 418 16.96 -2.65 -14.85
N VAL A 419 15.96 -2.70 -13.97
CA VAL A 419 15.58 -3.92 -13.24
C VAL A 419 14.06 -4.03 -13.07
N LEU A 420 13.54 -5.25 -13.04
CA LEU A 420 12.15 -5.51 -12.65
C LEU A 420 12.00 -5.58 -11.12
N THR A 421 11.21 -4.69 -10.55
CA THR A 421 10.68 -4.88 -9.19
C THR A 421 9.41 -5.73 -9.24
N PHE A 422 9.42 -6.89 -8.58
CA PHE A 422 8.27 -7.80 -8.52
C PHE A 422 7.63 -7.84 -7.13
N ARG A 423 6.29 -7.76 -7.07
CA ARG A 423 5.52 -7.91 -5.82
C ARG A 423 4.28 -8.77 -6.04
N ASP A 424 4.24 -9.98 -5.48
CA ASP A 424 3.04 -10.85 -5.57
C ASP A 424 1.78 -10.19 -4.95
N GLU A 425 1.97 -9.26 -4.01
CA GLU A 425 0.95 -8.33 -3.51
C GLU A 425 1.44 -6.88 -3.60
N LEU A 426 1.13 -6.22 -4.71
CA LEU A 426 1.57 -4.86 -5.00
C LEU A 426 0.87 -3.81 -4.12
N THR A 427 -0.34 -4.08 -3.61
CA THR A 427 -1.07 -3.10 -2.78
C THR A 427 -0.30 -2.70 -1.52
N GLY A 428 0.51 -3.61 -0.95
CA GLY A 428 1.35 -3.26 0.20
C GLY A 428 2.36 -2.15 -0.12
N LEU A 429 2.92 -2.16 -1.33
CA LEU A 429 3.85 -1.14 -1.81
C LEU A 429 3.12 0.18 -2.10
N LEU A 430 1.98 0.13 -2.79
CA LEU A 430 1.17 1.33 -3.10
C LEU A 430 0.70 2.04 -1.82
N VAL A 431 0.22 1.29 -0.82
CA VAL A 431 -0.20 1.84 0.47
C VAL A 431 0.98 2.44 1.25
N LYS A 432 2.19 1.89 1.10
CA LYS A 432 3.40 2.45 1.71
C LYS A 432 3.75 3.80 1.04
N TRP A 433 3.72 3.87 -0.29
CA TRP A 433 3.99 5.08 -1.06
C TRP A 433 2.98 6.20 -0.88
N ASP A 434 1.74 5.89 -0.49
CA ASP A 434 0.71 6.90 -0.17
C ASP A 434 0.90 7.57 1.20
N ARG A 435 1.81 7.06 2.06
CA ARG A 435 2.11 7.68 3.35
C ARG A 435 3.11 8.82 3.18
N ASP A 436 3.07 9.80 4.09
CA ASP A 436 3.98 10.94 4.07
C ASP A 436 5.46 10.53 4.11
N ASP A 437 5.80 9.45 4.82
CA ASP A 437 7.16 8.89 4.91
C ASP A 437 7.57 8.01 3.70
N GLY A 438 6.62 7.73 2.80
CA GLY A 438 6.84 6.96 1.56
C GLY A 438 6.89 7.82 0.30
N ALA A 439 6.68 9.13 0.40
CA ALA A 439 6.58 10.04 -0.74
C ALA A 439 7.87 10.12 -1.57
N ASP A 440 9.04 10.11 -0.94
CA ASP A 440 10.33 10.14 -1.64
C ASP A 440 10.56 8.84 -2.44
N GLU A 441 10.19 7.69 -1.87
CA GLU A 441 10.32 6.38 -2.54
C GLU A 441 9.37 6.30 -3.74
N ARG A 442 8.16 6.83 -3.59
CA ARG A 442 7.20 6.97 -4.68
C ARG A 442 7.76 7.84 -5.81
N ALA A 443 8.31 9.01 -5.49
CA ALA A 443 8.89 9.92 -6.47
C ALA A 443 10.06 9.26 -7.21
N TYR A 444 10.93 8.54 -6.50
CA TYR A 444 12.04 7.78 -7.08
C TYR A 444 11.55 6.72 -8.09
N PHE A 445 10.53 5.95 -7.75
CA PHE A 445 9.97 4.95 -8.66
C PHE A 445 9.24 5.58 -9.85
N LEU A 446 8.55 6.71 -9.65
CA LEU A 446 7.91 7.45 -10.75
C LEU A 446 8.94 8.03 -11.73
N GLU A 447 10.08 8.50 -11.23
CA GLU A 447 11.20 8.94 -12.07
C GLU A 447 11.78 7.74 -12.85
N GLY A 448 12.00 6.61 -12.16
CA GLY A 448 12.45 5.37 -12.76
C GLY A 448 11.47 4.76 -13.78
N TRP A 449 10.20 5.14 -13.76
CA TRP A 449 9.22 4.71 -14.77
C TRP A 449 9.54 5.28 -16.16
N ASN A 450 10.04 6.52 -16.25
CA ASN A 450 10.39 7.11 -17.55
C ASN A 450 11.52 6.35 -18.24
N GLY A 451 12.42 5.75 -17.44
CA GLY A 451 13.51 4.89 -17.91
C GLY A 451 14.81 5.62 -18.22
N ASP A 452 14.77 6.94 -18.32
CA ASP A 452 15.90 7.86 -18.60
C ASP A 452 16.16 8.84 -17.46
N GLY A 453 15.53 8.59 -16.30
CA GLY A 453 15.65 9.44 -15.13
C GLY A 453 17.04 9.40 -14.51
N THR A 454 17.39 10.44 -13.76
CA THR A 454 18.61 10.50 -12.95
C THR A 454 18.25 10.69 -11.48
N TYR A 455 19.09 10.22 -10.57
CA TYR A 455 18.91 10.46 -9.14
C TYR A 455 20.20 10.94 -8.49
N THR A 456 20.11 11.93 -7.61
CA THR A 456 21.25 12.43 -6.84
C THR A 456 20.76 12.92 -5.48
N ASP A 457 21.37 12.40 -4.41
CA ASP A 457 21.07 12.72 -3.03
C ASP A 457 22.36 12.83 -2.23
N VAL A 458 22.48 13.85 -1.37
CA VAL A 458 23.67 14.10 -0.55
C VAL A 458 23.25 14.13 0.91
N LYS A 459 23.70 13.15 1.69
CA LYS A 459 23.40 13.08 3.14
C LYS A 459 24.65 13.28 3.99
N ILE A 460 24.51 14.13 5.01
CA ILE A 460 25.55 14.38 6.01
C ILE A 460 25.94 13.05 6.67
N GLY A 461 27.20 12.64 6.49
CA GLY A 461 27.77 11.40 7.05
C GLY A 461 27.71 10.16 6.13
N ARG A 462 26.97 10.18 5.02
CA ARG A 462 26.90 9.06 4.07
C ARG A 462 27.43 9.38 2.67
N GLY A 463 27.73 10.63 2.39
CA GLY A 463 28.28 11.07 1.11
C GLY A 463 27.20 11.21 0.02
N LEU A 464 27.66 11.18 -1.22
CA LEU A 464 26.84 11.27 -2.43
C LEU A 464 26.23 9.90 -2.74
N THR A 465 24.92 9.86 -3.01
CA THR A 465 24.21 8.73 -3.59
C THR A 465 23.67 9.19 -4.93
N ASP A 466 24.26 8.72 -6.04
CA ASP A 466 23.85 9.09 -7.38
C ASP A 466 23.63 7.87 -8.28
N ALA A 467 22.67 7.97 -9.19
CA ALA A 467 22.51 7.07 -10.32
C ALA A 467 22.29 7.88 -11.59
N LYS A 468 23.15 7.65 -12.58
CA LYS A 468 23.12 8.34 -13.88
C LYS A 468 21.98 7.89 -14.78
N ASN A 469 21.42 6.71 -14.51
CA ASN A 469 20.26 6.22 -15.23
C ASN A 469 19.42 5.36 -14.28
N ILE A 470 18.13 5.65 -14.17
CA ILE A 470 17.18 4.83 -13.43
C ILE A 470 16.06 4.37 -14.37
N CYS A 471 16.00 3.06 -14.59
CA CYS A 471 14.93 2.38 -15.31
C CYS A 471 14.37 1.26 -14.43
N ILE A 472 13.13 1.40 -13.98
CA ILE A 472 12.50 0.46 -13.05
C ILE A 472 11.21 -0.02 -13.67
N SER A 473 11.11 -1.31 -14.00
CA SER A 473 9.85 -1.95 -14.34
C SER A 473 9.15 -2.44 -13.08
N LEU A 474 7.82 -2.49 -13.08
CA LEU A 474 7.04 -2.93 -11.92
C LEU A 474 6.00 -3.95 -12.33
N LEU A 475 6.00 -5.12 -11.70
CA LEU A 475 4.97 -6.14 -11.92
C LEU A 475 4.46 -6.66 -10.58
N GLY A 476 3.15 -6.82 -10.47
CA GLY A 476 2.61 -7.47 -9.29
C GLY A 476 1.15 -7.88 -9.34
N GLY A 477 0.78 -8.68 -8.36
CA GLY A 477 -0.61 -9.08 -8.13
C GLY A 477 -1.33 -8.06 -7.26
N ILE A 478 -2.62 -7.84 -7.51
CA ILE A 478 -3.48 -7.01 -6.67
C ILE A 478 -4.78 -7.76 -6.37
N GLN A 479 -5.30 -7.61 -5.15
CA GLN A 479 -6.63 -8.10 -4.81
C GLN A 479 -7.69 -7.03 -5.11
N PRO A 480 -8.83 -7.39 -5.75
CA PRO A 480 -9.87 -6.43 -6.12
C PRO A 480 -10.35 -5.54 -4.97
N ASP A 481 -10.57 -6.10 -3.77
CA ASP A 481 -11.08 -5.32 -2.64
C ASP A 481 -10.03 -4.34 -2.10
N LYS A 482 -8.75 -4.73 -2.14
CA LYS A 482 -7.64 -3.84 -1.77
C LYS A 482 -7.48 -2.71 -2.79
N LEU A 483 -7.59 -3.02 -4.09
CA LEU A 483 -7.59 -2.02 -5.16
C LEU A 483 -8.76 -1.05 -5.03
N LYS A 484 -9.98 -1.55 -4.85
CA LYS A 484 -11.18 -0.71 -4.68
C LYS A 484 -10.97 0.25 -3.52
N ARG A 485 -10.53 -0.25 -2.36
CA ARG A 485 -10.24 0.57 -1.19
C ARG A 485 -9.18 1.64 -1.48
N TYR A 486 -8.11 1.26 -2.17
CA TYR A 486 -7.05 2.17 -2.59
C TYR A 486 -7.59 3.27 -3.54
N LEU A 487 -8.30 2.89 -4.59
CA LEU A 487 -8.90 3.82 -5.56
C LEU A 487 -9.90 4.78 -4.90
N TYR A 488 -10.75 4.30 -3.99
CA TYR A 488 -11.68 5.16 -3.24
C TYR A 488 -10.95 6.19 -2.36
N GLN A 489 -9.75 5.86 -1.87
CA GLN A 489 -8.92 6.80 -1.11
C GLN A 489 -8.24 7.81 -2.04
N ALA A 490 -7.66 7.36 -3.16
CA ALA A 490 -7.00 8.20 -4.16
C ALA A 490 -7.94 9.19 -4.87
N MET A 491 -9.21 8.81 -5.10
CA MET A 491 -10.21 9.71 -5.70
C MET A 491 -10.58 10.92 -4.82
N LYS A 492 -10.17 10.96 -3.55
CA LYS A 492 -10.40 12.08 -2.62
C LYS A 492 -9.23 13.07 -2.53
N GLY A 493 -8.12 12.86 -3.25
CA GLY A 493 -6.98 13.78 -3.35
C GLY A 493 -5.64 13.09 -3.62
N ASN A 494 -4.72 13.83 -4.26
CA ASN A 494 -3.41 13.45 -4.81
C ASN A 494 -3.44 12.65 -6.14
N ASN A 495 -3.24 13.37 -7.26
CA ASN A 495 -3.25 12.84 -8.62
C ASN A 495 -1.90 13.12 -9.30
N ASP A 496 -0.86 12.41 -8.88
CA ASP A 496 0.51 12.56 -9.39
C ASP A 496 0.86 11.57 -10.53
N GLY A 497 -0.13 10.83 -11.02
CA GLY A 497 0.05 9.93 -12.17
C GLY A 497 0.41 8.49 -11.82
N LEU A 498 0.57 8.11 -10.54
CA LEU A 498 1.01 6.75 -10.16
C LEU A 498 0.15 5.64 -10.75
N MET A 499 -1.17 5.75 -10.63
CA MET A 499 -2.08 4.73 -11.17
C MET A 499 -2.10 4.72 -12.69
N GLN A 500 -1.88 5.88 -13.32
CA GLN A 500 -1.75 6.03 -14.77
C GLN A 500 -0.47 5.37 -15.30
N ARG A 501 0.56 5.20 -14.45
CA ARG A 501 1.79 4.47 -14.81
C ARG A 501 1.61 2.96 -14.89
N LEU A 502 0.64 2.38 -14.16
CA LEU A 502 0.24 0.97 -14.28
C LEU A 502 -0.52 0.70 -15.61
N GLN A 503 0.13 1.00 -16.72
CA GLN A 503 -0.42 0.97 -18.08
C GLN A 503 -0.88 -0.42 -18.52
N LEU A 504 -0.29 -1.47 -17.95
CA LEU A 504 -0.71 -2.86 -18.16
C LEU A 504 -1.42 -3.43 -16.93
N ALA A 505 -2.29 -2.66 -16.28
CA ALA A 505 -3.19 -3.20 -15.26
C ALA A 505 -4.37 -3.95 -15.92
N VAL A 506 -4.53 -5.23 -15.58
CA VAL A 506 -5.59 -6.10 -16.11
C VAL A 506 -6.46 -6.67 -15.00
N TRP A 507 -7.77 -6.60 -15.20
CA TRP A 507 -8.80 -7.14 -14.30
C TRP A 507 -9.85 -7.91 -15.12
N PRO A 508 -9.51 -9.09 -15.66
CA PRO A 508 -10.44 -9.89 -16.44
C PRO A 508 -11.58 -10.46 -15.57
N ASP A 509 -12.70 -10.77 -16.20
CA ASP A 509 -13.79 -11.53 -15.58
C ASP A 509 -13.34 -12.96 -15.24
N GLU A 510 -13.95 -13.53 -14.20
CA GLU A 510 -13.63 -14.89 -13.80
C GLU A 510 -14.17 -15.90 -14.82
N PRO A 511 -13.39 -16.93 -15.17
CA PRO A 511 -13.86 -18.01 -16.04
C PRO A 511 -15.13 -18.64 -15.46
N LYS A 512 -16.22 -18.64 -16.22
CA LYS A 512 -17.51 -19.22 -15.79
C LYS A 512 -17.51 -20.75 -15.84
N GLN A 513 -16.60 -21.32 -16.61
CA GLN A 513 -16.47 -22.76 -16.83
C GLN A 513 -15.02 -23.15 -16.58
N TRP A 514 -14.83 -24.29 -15.93
CA TRP A 514 -13.53 -24.88 -15.71
C TRP A 514 -13.52 -26.28 -16.31
N LYS A 515 -12.48 -26.59 -17.07
CA LYS A 515 -12.22 -27.92 -17.60
C LYS A 515 -10.85 -28.39 -17.12
N ASN A 516 -10.75 -29.61 -16.63
CA ASN A 516 -9.44 -30.19 -16.36
C ASN A 516 -8.71 -30.44 -17.69
N VAL A 517 -7.75 -29.59 -18.03
CA VAL A 517 -6.91 -29.73 -19.22
C VAL A 517 -5.57 -30.34 -18.80
N ASP A 518 -5.53 -31.66 -18.83
CA ASP A 518 -4.33 -32.44 -18.51
C ASP A 518 -3.57 -32.80 -19.80
N ARG A 519 -2.68 -31.90 -20.21
CA ARG A 519 -1.79 -32.09 -21.36
C ARG A 519 -0.43 -31.46 -21.10
N PHE A 520 0.60 -31.96 -21.80
CA PHE A 520 1.93 -31.37 -21.71
C PHE A 520 1.92 -29.91 -22.21
N PRO A 521 2.71 -29.02 -21.58
CA PRO A 521 2.93 -27.68 -22.10
C PRO A 521 3.54 -27.72 -23.50
N ASP A 522 3.23 -26.72 -24.33
CA ASP A 522 3.92 -26.52 -25.60
C ASP A 522 5.38 -26.12 -25.33
N ARG A 523 6.26 -27.12 -25.35
CA ARG A 523 7.68 -26.94 -25.03
C ARG A 523 8.40 -26.13 -26.09
N GLU A 524 8.03 -26.27 -27.36
CA GLU A 524 8.68 -25.54 -28.45
C GLU A 524 8.31 -24.07 -28.41
N ALA A 525 7.04 -23.74 -28.17
CA ALA A 525 6.61 -22.35 -28.00
C ALA A 525 7.24 -21.71 -26.75
N LYS A 526 7.27 -22.43 -25.61
CA LYS A 526 7.93 -21.93 -24.38
C LYS A 526 9.43 -21.75 -24.57
N LYS A 527 10.10 -22.64 -25.33
CA LYS A 527 11.52 -22.54 -25.65
C LYS A 527 11.81 -21.33 -26.52
N LYS A 528 11.03 -21.10 -27.58
CA LYS A 528 11.15 -19.90 -28.43
C LYS A 528 10.98 -18.61 -27.63
N ALA A 529 10.00 -18.57 -26.73
CA ALA A 529 9.81 -17.42 -25.83
C ALA A 529 11.04 -17.17 -24.93
N HIS A 530 11.65 -18.23 -24.39
CA HIS A 530 12.88 -18.11 -23.60
C HIS A 530 14.07 -17.64 -24.44
N GLU A 531 14.27 -18.18 -25.64
CA GLU A 531 15.33 -17.79 -26.57
C GLU A 531 15.25 -16.30 -26.93
N ILE A 532 14.03 -15.77 -27.13
CA ILE A 532 13.82 -14.35 -27.37
C ILE A 532 14.31 -13.51 -26.19
N LEU A 533 13.92 -13.89 -24.96
CA LEU A 533 14.33 -13.18 -23.75
C LEU A 533 15.86 -13.26 -23.53
N GLU A 534 16.49 -14.40 -23.82
CA GLU A 534 17.95 -14.55 -23.77
C GLU A 534 18.66 -13.67 -24.80
N VAL A 535 18.17 -13.65 -26.04
CA VAL A 535 18.73 -12.76 -27.08
C VAL A 535 18.61 -11.31 -26.64
N LEU A 536 17.44 -10.86 -26.20
CA LEU A 536 17.23 -9.48 -25.73
C LEU A 536 18.09 -9.11 -24.52
N ALA A 537 18.44 -10.09 -23.68
CA ALA A 537 19.33 -9.84 -22.55
C ALA A 537 20.74 -9.47 -23.03
N ASP A 538 21.29 -10.19 -24.02
CA ASP A 538 22.66 -10.00 -24.52
C ASP A 538 22.79 -9.08 -25.73
N ILE A 539 21.67 -8.67 -26.34
CA ILE A 539 21.69 -7.95 -27.62
C ILE A 539 22.39 -6.59 -27.53
N ASP A 540 23.17 -6.29 -28.55
CA ASP A 540 23.60 -4.95 -28.93
C ASP A 540 22.63 -4.43 -30.00
N PHE A 541 21.77 -3.49 -29.64
CA PHE A 541 20.72 -2.99 -30.53
C PHE A 541 21.27 -2.25 -31.76
N SER A 542 22.52 -1.75 -31.72
CA SER A 542 23.14 -1.10 -32.87
C SER A 542 23.34 -2.07 -34.04
N GLN A 543 23.60 -3.35 -33.75
CA GLN A 543 23.73 -4.42 -34.75
C GLN A 543 22.40 -4.78 -35.41
N TYR A 544 21.28 -4.33 -34.82
CA TYR A 544 19.92 -4.59 -35.29
C TYR A 544 19.22 -3.32 -35.80
N GLY A 545 20.00 -2.30 -36.16
CA GLY A 545 19.51 -1.07 -36.77
C GLY A 545 19.19 0.06 -35.79
N GLY A 546 19.49 -0.12 -34.50
CA GLY A 546 19.50 0.97 -33.53
C GLY A 546 20.58 2.00 -33.86
N THR A 547 20.31 3.27 -33.57
CA THR A 547 21.26 4.37 -33.78
C THR A 547 21.58 5.03 -32.46
N GLN A 548 22.86 5.12 -32.10
CA GLN A 548 23.32 5.85 -30.92
C GLN A 548 23.73 7.27 -31.32
N SER A 549 23.22 8.29 -30.61
CA SER A 549 23.62 9.67 -30.85
C SER A 549 24.90 10.02 -30.08
N GLU A 550 25.66 11.01 -30.54
CA GLU A 550 26.90 11.45 -29.87
C GLU A 550 26.70 11.94 -28.42
N HIS A 551 25.46 12.23 -28.03
CA HIS A 551 25.09 12.71 -26.70
C HIS A 551 24.30 11.68 -25.88
N ASP A 552 24.14 10.45 -26.39
CA ASP A 552 23.40 9.40 -25.71
C ASP A 552 24.37 8.46 -24.97
N GLU A 553 24.53 8.70 -23.66
CA GLU A 553 25.37 7.90 -22.77
C GLU A 553 24.64 6.67 -22.18
N ARG A 554 23.41 6.38 -22.62
CA ARG A 554 22.64 5.20 -22.16
C ARG A 554 23.19 3.90 -22.80
N PRO A 555 23.04 2.75 -22.09
CA PRO A 555 23.70 1.47 -22.41
C PRO A 555 23.13 0.69 -23.59
#